data_AF-A0A672PJ14-F1
#
_entry.id   AF-A0A672PJ14-F1
#
_cell.length_a   1.000
_cell.length_b   1.000
_cell.length_c   1.000
_cell.angle_alpha   90.00
_cell.angle_beta   90.00
_cell.angle_gamma   90.00
#
_symmetry.space_group_name_H-M   'P 1'
#
loop_
_entity.id
_entity.type
_entity.pdbx_description
1 polymer ?
#
loop_
_entity_poly.entity_id
_entity_poly.type
_entity_poly.pdbx_seq_one_letter_code
_entity_poly.pdbx_strand_id
1 'polypeptide(L)'
;LANPQTWINAATQIFFSLGLGFGSLIAFSSYNHHNNDFEKQAVIISLINSGTSVFASIVTFSIYGFKATFNYEKITLKRIYILKYRNKILKSKNSESIEGDPIIIKYRFTVVTTNYILLYDMININTMAVEGTGLAFIVYSEAIKNMPLSQLWSVLYFIMLLLLGMGSMLGNVTAIITPLADIKLLSRLVCLLCLLLGFGFTSRSGNYWFTIFNEYAATLSLLFIVFLEVISVCYVYGLRRFERDIEDMLGHRPNWYWKVMWAVVSPLLLFSLFIFYIINYIQGGTPTYQAWDKDLHLKCI
;
A
#
# COMPACT_ATOMS: atom_id res chain seq x y z
N LEU A 1 -9.86 -5.10 -16.38
CA LEU A 1 -11.27 -4.74 -16.04
C LEU A 1 -12.18 -5.96 -15.84
N ALA A 2 -12.02 -7.04 -16.62
CA ALA A 2 -12.86 -8.24 -16.47
C ALA A 2 -12.54 -9.12 -15.25
N ASN A 3 -11.41 -8.88 -14.56
CA ASN A 3 -11.04 -9.62 -13.35
C ASN A 3 -11.80 -9.03 -12.13
N PRO A 4 -12.66 -9.82 -11.44
CA PRO A 4 -13.38 -9.36 -10.26
C PRO A 4 -12.46 -8.91 -9.11
N GLN A 5 -11.29 -9.54 -8.95
CA GLN A 5 -10.34 -9.21 -7.89
C GLN A 5 -9.85 -7.76 -7.98
N THR A 6 -9.71 -7.22 -9.20
CA THR A 6 -9.29 -5.83 -9.41
C THR A 6 -10.28 -4.84 -8.78
N TRP A 7 -11.58 -5.12 -8.86
CA TRP A 7 -12.62 -4.26 -8.29
C TRP A 7 -12.69 -4.37 -6.77
N ILE A 8 -12.46 -5.57 -6.22
CA ILE A 8 -12.40 -5.79 -4.78
C ILE A 8 -11.21 -5.01 -4.20
N ASN A 9 -10.03 -5.17 -4.77
CA ASN A 9 -8.83 -4.46 -4.32
C ASN A 9 -9.03 -2.94 -4.42
N ALA A 10 -9.62 -2.45 -5.51
CA ALA A 10 -9.90 -1.03 -5.68
C ALA A 10 -10.89 -0.49 -4.61
N ALA A 11 -11.99 -1.20 -4.36
CA ALA A 11 -12.98 -0.76 -3.38
C ALA A 11 -12.44 -0.83 -1.93
N THR A 12 -11.77 -1.93 -1.58
CA THR A 12 -11.08 -2.09 -0.30
C THR A 12 -10.05 -0.97 -0.09
N GLN A 13 -9.28 -0.62 -1.12
CA GLN A 13 -8.33 0.49 -1.05
C GLN A 13 -9.00 1.82 -0.74
N ILE A 14 -10.20 2.09 -1.27
CA ILE A 14 -10.96 3.32 -0.95
C ILE A 14 -11.38 3.32 0.53
N PHE A 15 -11.85 2.20 1.09
CA PHE A 15 -12.22 2.11 2.50
C PHE A 15 -11.02 2.38 3.42
N PHE A 16 -9.87 1.76 3.13
CA PHE A 16 -8.65 2.01 3.89
C PHE A 16 -8.11 3.42 3.72
N SER A 17 -8.14 3.97 2.50
CA SER A 17 -7.64 5.31 2.20
C SER A 17 -8.44 6.40 2.89
N LEU A 18 -9.77 6.26 2.97
CA LEU A 18 -10.64 7.21 3.65
C LEU A 18 -10.79 6.94 5.16
N GLY A 19 -10.33 5.79 5.65
CA GLY A 19 -10.49 5.41 7.05
C GLY A 19 -11.95 5.15 7.45
N LEU A 20 -12.76 4.62 6.54
CA LEU A 20 -14.17 4.29 6.79
C LEU A 20 -14.28 3.06 7.70
N GLY A 21 -15.23 3.04 8.66
CA GLY A 21 -15.44 1.90 9.57
C GLY A 21 -14.46 1.79 10.75
N PHE A 22 -13.51 2.73 10.88
CA PHE A 22 -12.61 2.79 12.05
C PHE A 22 -13.20 3.60 13.22
N GLY A 23 -14.33 4.30 13.03
CA GLY A 23 -14.94 5.17 14.03
C GLY A 23 -14.26 6.54 14.23
N SER A 24 -13.08 6.75 13.65
CA SER A 24 -12.31 8.00 13.74
C SER A 24 -13.05 9.20 13.17
N LEU A 25 -13.65 9.05 11.98
CA LEU A 25 -14.44 10.11 11.35
C LEU A 25 -15.68 10.47 12.17
N ILE A 26 -16.35 9.47 12.77
CA ILE A 26 -17.51 9.69 13.65
C ILE A 26 -17.06 10.47 14.88
N ALA A 27 -15.97 10.04 15.53
CA ALA A 27 -15.41 10.73 16.69
C ALA A 27 -15.02 12.18 16.36
N PHE A 28 -14.33 12.44 15.25
CA PHE A 28 -13.99 13.80 14.84
C PHE A 28 -15.22 14.64 14.51
N SER A 29 -16.20 14.07 13.81
CA SER A 29 -17.43 14.79 13.45
C SER A 29 -18.28 15.16 14.67
N SER A 30 -18.21 14.39 15.77
CA SER A 30 -18.94 14.68 17.01
C SER A 30 -18.50 15.97 17.71
N TYR A 31 -17.29 16.48 17.39
CA TYR A 31 -16.79 17.75 17.92
C TYR A 31 -17.17 18.96 17.06
N ASN A 32 -17.76 18.75 15.89
CA ASN A 32 -18.19 19.84 15.01
C ASN A 32 -19.44 20.54 15.56
N HIS A 33 -19.62 21.79 15.17
CA HIS A 33 -20.88 22.50 15.39
C HIS A 33 -22.03 21.81 14.64
N HIS A 34 -23.23 21.85 15.23
CA HIS A 34 -24.42 21.20 14.67
C HIS A 34 -24.75 21.65 13.23
N ASN A 35 -24.58 22.94 12.93
CA ASN A 35 -24.90 23.52 11.61
C ASN A 35 -23.68 23.59 10.67
N ASN A 36 -22.67 22.75 10.91
CA ASN A 36 -21.49 22.68 10.06
C ASN A 36 -21.82 21.95 8.74
N ASP A 37 -21.38 22.52 7.62
CA ASP A 37 -21.60 21.96 6.27
C ASP A 37 -20.75 20.70 6.05
N PHE A 38 -21.25 19.57 6.56
CA PHE A 38 -20.58 18.27 6.43
C PHE A 38 -20.70 17.69 5.01
N GLU A 39 -21.71 18.09 4.22
CA GLU A 39 -21.88 17.62 2.84
C GLU A 39 -20.70 18.10 1.98
N LYS A 40 -20.40 19.41 2.04
CA LYS A 40 -19.26 19.98 1.33
C LYS A 40 -17.93 19.43 1.84
N GLN A 41 -17.78 19.25 3.15
CA GLN A 41 -16.56 18.69 3.74
C GLN A 41 -16.32 17.26 3.25
N ALA A 42 -17.34 16.41 3.22
CA ALA A 42 -17.23 15.03 2.76
C ALA A 42 -16.76 14.95 1.30
N VAL A 43 -17.28 15.81 0.42
CA VAL A 43 -16.86 15.89 -0.98
C VAL A 43 -15.41 16.38 -1.11
N ILE A 44 -15.04 17.46 -0.40
CA ILE A 44 -13.68 18.02 -0.45
C ILE A 44 -12.66 17.00 0.07
N ILE A 45 -12.93 16.36 1.21
CA ILE A 45 -12.05 15.33 1.79
C ILE A 45 -11.85 14.18 0.80
N SER A 46 -12.93 13.70 0.18
CA SER A 46 -12.86 12.62 -0.81
C SER A 46 -12.00 13.01 -2.03
N LEU A 47 -12.18 14.23 -2.55
CA LEU A 47 -11.40 14.74 -3.68
C LEU A 47 -9.92 14.94 -3.34
N ILE A 48 -9.62 15.51 -2.17
CA ILE A 48 -8.24 15.69 -1.70
C ILE A 48 -7.56 14.34 -1.50
N ASN A 49 -8.26 13.36 -0.91
CA ASN A 49 -7.74 12.01 -0.73
C ASN A 49 -7.35 11.38 -2.08
N SER A 50 -8.29 11.33 -3.04
CA SER A 50 -8.01 10.77 -4.37
C SER A 50 -6.94 11.55 -5.13
N GLY A 51 -6.95 12.88 -5.05
CA GLY A 51 -5.93 13.74 -5.65
C GLY A 51 -4.53 13.48 -5.07
N THR A 52 -4.44 13.29 -3.76
CA THR A 52 -3.19 12.94 -3.07
C THR A 52 -2.70 11.55 -3.49
N SER A 53 -3.60 10.58 -3.65
CA SER A 53 -3.22 9.24 -4.16
C SER A 53 -2.66 9.29 -5.58
N VAL A 54 -3.26 10.09 -6.47
CA VAL A 54 -2.75 10.29 -7.85
C VAL A 54 -1.41 11.01 -7.83
N PHE A 55 -1.24 12.04 -7.01
CA PHE A 55 0.04 12.72 -6.88
C PHE A 55 1.13 11.77 -6.35
N ALA A 56 0.83 11.01 -5.30
CA ALA A 56 1.75 10.04 -4.72
C ALA A 56 2.14 8.95 -5.72
N SER A 57 1.21 8.49 -6.57
CA SER A 57 1.52 7.50 -7.61
C SER A 57 2.46 8.06 -8.67
N ILE A 58 2.25 9.30 -9.13
CA ILE A 58 3.16 9.97 -10.07
C ILE A 58 4.58 10.06 -9.50
N VAL A 59 4.71 10.50 -8.24
CA VAL A 59 6.02 10.58 -7.57
C VAL A 59 6.67 9.20 -7.45
N THR A 60 5.89 8.19 -7.05
CA THR A 60 6.35 6.81 -6.89
C THR A 60 6.86 6.22 -8.20
N PHE A 61 6.06 6.31 -9.27
CA PHE A 61 6.43 5.79 -10.59
C PHE A 61 7.60 6.55 -11.22
N SER A 62 7.77 7.84 -10.91
CA SER A 62 8.95 8.60 -11.32
C SER A 62 10.24 8.05 -10.69
N ILE A 63 10.20 7.68 -9.40
CA ILE A 63 11.33 7.09 -8.70
C ILE A 63 11.62 5.67 -9.21
N TYR A 64 10.59 4.88 -9.51
CA TYR A 64 10.75 3.60 -10.18
C TYR A 64 11.42 3.76 -11.55
N GLY A 65 10.97 4.71 -12.36
CA GLY A 65 11.57 5.00 -13.67
C GLY A 65 13.03 5.44 -13.57
N PHE A 66 13.36 6.29 -12.58
CA PHE A 66 14.74 6.67 -12.29
C PHE A 66 15.60 5.45 -11.93
N LYS A 67 15.14 4.61 -11.00
CA LYS A 67 15.85 3.40 -10.57
C LYS A 67 16.06 2.43 -11.73
N ALA A 68 15.02 2.21 -12.54
CA ALA A 68 15.06 1.35 -13.71
C ALA A 68 16.12 1.83 -14.72
N THR A 69 16.11 3.13 -15.03
CA THR A 69 17.05 3.74 -15.98
C THR A 69 18.48 3.67 -15.46
N PHE A 70 18.69 4.00 -14.18
CA PHE A 70 20.02 3.94 -13.55
C PHE A 70 20.60 2.52 -13.56
N ASN A 71 19.78 1.52 -13.25
CA ASN A 71 20.19 0.11 -13.31
C ASN A 71 20.51 -0.32 -14.75
N TYR A 72 19.68 0.06 -15.72
CA TYR A 72 19.89 -0.23 -17.13
C TYR A 72 21.22 0.38 -17.65
N GLU A 73 21.50 1.65 -17.34
CA GLU A 73 22.74 2.31 -17.72
C GLU A 73 23.97 1.64 -17.08
N LYS A 74 23.90 1.29 -15.80
CA LYS A 74 24.98 0.60 -15.08
C LYS A 74 25.33 -0.76 -15.71
N ILE A 75 24.32 -1.55 -16.09
CA ILE A 75 24.53 -2.85 -16.75
C ILE A 75 25.12 -2.64 -18.15
N THR A 76 24.60 -1.65 -18.90
CA THR A 76 25.09 -1.32 -20.25
C THR A 76 26.56 -0.87 -20.23
N LEU A 77 26.94 0.00 -19.30
CA LEU A 77 28.33 0.42 -19.11
C LEU A 77 29.24 -0.75 -18.75
N LYS A 78 28.79 -1.65 -17.85
CA LYS A 78 29.52 -2.87 -17.50
C LYS A 78 29.76 -3.76 -18.73
N ARG A 79 28.74 -3.91 -19.59
CA ARG A 79 28.85 -4.65 -20.86
C ARG A 79 29.87 -4.00 -21.81
N ILE A 80 29.83 -2.67 -21.99
CA ILE A 80 30.79 -1.94 -22.83
C ILE A 80 32.22 -2.14 -22.30
N TYR A 81 32.42 -2.06 -20.98
CA TYR A 81 33.73 -2.27 -20.37
C TYR A 81 34.27 -3.69 -20.62
N ILE A 82 33.43 -4.71 -20.45
CA ILE A 82 33.80 -6.12 -20.72
C ILE A 82 34.18 -6.30 -22.20
N LEU A 83 33.40 -5.73 -23.13
CA LEU A 83 33.69 -5.81 -24.57
C LEU A 83 34.98 -5.06 -24.95
N LYS A 84 35.23 -3.88 -24.35
CA LYS A 84 36.46 -3.12 -24.57
C LYS A 84 37.68 -3.89 -24.06
N TYR A 85 37.59 -4.49 -22.89
CA TYR A 85 38.65 -5.32 -22.33
C TYR A 85 38.90 -6.58 -23.18
N ARG A 86 37.84 -7.25 -23.65
CA ARG A 86 37.92 -8.37 -24.61
C ARG A 86 38.68 -7.97 -25.88
N ASN A 87 38.30 -6.84 -26.50
CA ASN A 87 38.95 -6.36 -27.72
C ASN A 87 40.43 -5.98 -27.49
N LYS A 88 40.79 -5.50 -26.29
CA LYS A 88 42.20 -5.24 -25.92
C LYS A 88 43.00 -6.54 -25.81
N ILE A 89 42.43 -7.61 -25.22
CA ILE A 89 43.07 -8.93 -25.16
C ILE A 89 43.23 -9.53 -26.56
N LEU A 90 42.17 -9.47 -27.38
CA LEU A 90 42.20 -10.00 -28.75
C LEU A 90 43.23 -9.29 -29.63
N LYS A 91 43.46 -7.99 -29.43
CA LYS A 91 44.56 -7.26 -30.12
C LYS A 91 45.96 -7.61 -29.60
N SER A 92 46.07 -8.12 -28.37
CA SER A 92 47.35 -8.50 -27.74
C SER A 92 47.79 -9.90 -28.11
N LYS A 93 46.87 -10.80 -28.48
CA LYS A 93 47.17 -12.16 -28.92
C LYS A 93 46.99 -12.23 -30.43
N ASN A 94 48.09 -12.29 -31.19
CA ASN A 94 48.04 -12.52 -32.63
C ASN A 94 47.30 -13.82 -32.94
N SER A 95 46.27 -13.68 -33.78
CA SER A 95 45.48 -14.56 -34.66
C SER A 95 45.61 -16.10 -34.71
N GLU A 96 46.40 -16.80 -33.88
CA GLU A 96 46.55 -18.25 -34.01
C GLU A 96 46.35 -18.94 -32.66
N SER A 97 45.33 -19.81 -32.59
CA SER A 97 44.82 -20.59 -31.43
C SER A 97 43.84 -19.90 -30.45
N ILE A 98 42.77 -19.26 -30.97
CA ILE A 98 41.85 -18.43 -30.15
C ILE A 98 40.62 -19.21 -29.63
N GLU A 99 40.26 -20.36 -30.22
CA GLU A 99 38.93 -20.95 -30.01
C GLU A 99 38.79 -21.85 -28.76
N GLY A 100 39.88 -22.11 -28.03
CA GLY A 100 39.91 -22.92 -26.80
C GLY A 100 40.49 -22.20 -25.57
N ASP A 101 40.81 -20.92 -25.68
CA ASP A 101 41.51 -20.18 -24.63
C ASP A 101 40.56 -19.93 -23.44
N PRO A 102 40.86 -20.42 -22.21
CA PRO A 102 39.92 -20.38 -21.08
C PRO A 102 39.51 -18.96 -20.69
N ILE A 103 40.38 -17.98 -20.99
CA ILE A 103 40.12 -16.55 -20.81
C ILE A 103 38.99 -16.08 -21.74
N ILE A 104 39.02 -16.48 -23.01
CA ILE A 104 38.02 -16.08 -24.02
C ILE A 104 36.68 -16.77 -23.78
N ILE A 105 36.70 -18.03 -23.34
CA ILE A 105 35.51 -18.76 -22.89
C ILE A 105 34.88 -18.06 -21.67
N LYS A 106 35.68 -17.65 -20.68
CA LYS A 106 35.21 -16.89 -19.52
C LYS A 106 34.57 -15.56 -19.93
N TYR A 107 35.13 -14.85 -20.92
CA TYR A 107 34.52 -13.62 -21.44
C TYR A 107 33.23 -13.88 -22.22
N ARG A 108 33.18 -14.92 -23.05
CA ARG A 108 31.97 -15.32 -23.76
C ARG A 108 30.86 -15.66 -22.77
N PHE A 109 31.18 -16.43 -21.73
CA PHE A 109 30.26 -16.72 -20.64
C PHE A 109 29.81 -15.45 -19.94
N THR A 110 30.73 -14.56 -19.54
CA THR A 110 30.39 -13.30 -18.85
C THR A 110 29.50 -12.39 -19.70
N VAL A 111 29.73 -12.25 -21.01
CA VAL A 111 28.91 -11.45 -21.92
C VAL A 111 27.53 -12.07 -22.11
N VAL A 112 27.46 -13.40 -22.27
CA VAL A 112 26.19 -14.14 -22.35
C VAL A 112 25.40 -13.98 -21.05
N THR A 113 26.04 -14.18 -19.88
CA THR A 113 25.43 -13.94 -18.57
C THR A 113 24.94 -12.50 -18.43
N THR A 114 25.69 -11.51 -18.92
CA THR A 114 25.27 -10.09 -18.85
C THR A 114 24.06 -9.82 -19.75
N ASN A 115 23.96 -10.45 -20.92
CA ASN A 115 22.77 -10.35 -21.78
C ASN A 115 21.54 -11.00 -21.14
N TYR A 116 21.69 -12.17 -20.53
CA TYR A 116 20.61 -12.82 -19.78
C TYR A 116 20.18 -11.97 -18.59
N ILE A 117 21.11 -11.39 -17.83
CA ILE A 117 20.79 -10.47 -16.73
C ILE A 117 20.05 -9.22 -17.22
N LEU A 118 20.47 -8.63 -18.36
CA LEU A 118 19.82 -7.43 -18.89
C LEU A 118 18.39 -7.73 -19.37
N LEU A 119 18.16 -8.87 -20.02
CA LEU A 119 16.82 -9.29 -20.42
C LEU A 119 15.95 -9.63 -19.20
N TYR A 120 16.55 -10.30 -18.20
CA TYR A 120 15.90 -10.65 -16.93
C TYR A 120 15.53 -9.42 -16.11
N ASP A 121 16.43 -8.45 -15.94
CA ASP A 121 16.16 -7.20 -15.20
C ASP A 121 15.15 -6.32 -15.94
N MET A 122 15.18 -6.24 -17.28
CA MET A 122 14.17 -5.47 -18.03
C MET A 122 12.77 -6.08 -17.90
N ILE A 123 12.68 -7.42 -17.90
CA ILE A 123 11.41 -8.12 -17.65
C ILE A 123 10.98 -7.95 -16.18
N ASN A 124 11.92 -8.06 -15.23
CA ASN A 124 11.63 -7.93 -13.80
C ASN A 124 11.31 -6.50 -13.35
N ILE A 125 11.88 -5.47 -13.95
CA ILE A 125 11.55 -4.08 -13.63
C ILE A 125 10.09 -3.78 -13.99
N ASN A 126 9.57 -4.39 -15.05
CA ASN A 126 8.17 -4.25 -15.45
C ASN A 126 7.20 -5.09 -14.60
N THR A 127 7.68 -6.11 -13.87
CA THR A 127 6.83 -7.04 -13.11
C THR A 127 7.01 -6.97 -11.60
N MET A 128 8.12 -6.43 -11.09
CA MET A 128 8.41 -6.29 -9.66
C MET A 128 8.08 -4.89 -9.14
N ALA A 129 6.83 -4.47 -9.33
CA ALA A 129 6.26 -3.45 -8.45
C ALA A 129 6.17 -4.06 -7.05
N VAL A 130 7.21 -3.85 -6.24
CA VAL A 130 7.22 -4.22 -4.83
C VAL A 130 6.14 -3.40 -4.12
N GLU A 131 5.13 -4.06 -3.56
CA GLU A 131 4.09 -3.43 -2.76
C GLU A 131 4.43 -3.46 -1.26
N GLY A 132 3.73 -2.65 -0.46
CA GLY A 132 3.87 -2.65 0.99
C GLY A 132 5.20 -2.07 1.51
N THR A 133 5.74 -2.65 2.59
CA THR A 133 6.92 -2.11 3.29
C THR A 133 8.20 -2.17 2.47
N GLY A 134 8.32 -3.15 1.56
CA GLY A 134 9.46 -3.28 0.66
C GLY A 134 9.62 -2.09 -0.30
N LEU A 135 8.50 -1.50 -0.73
CA LEU A 135 8.52 -0.27 -1.54
C LEU A 135 9.27 0.83 -0.80
N ALA A 136 8.81 1.16 0.41
CA ALA A 136 9.29 2.30 1.16
C ALA A 136 10.72 2.12 1.67
N PHE A 137 11.07 0.92 2.16
CA PHE A 137 12.35 0.70 2.83
C PHE A 137 13.45 0.17 1.92
N ILE A 138 13.13 -0.46 0.79
CA ILE A 138 14.12 -1.04 -0.13
C ILE A 138 14.21 -0.21 -1.41
N VAL A 139 13.09 -0.03 -2.12
CA VAL A 139 13.12 0.63 -3.45
C VAL A 139 13.48 2.10 -3.32
N TYR A 140 12.82 2.83 -2.41
CA TYR A 140 13.08 4.24 -2.20
C TYR A 140 14.47 4.52 -1.63
N SER A 141 14.92 3.75 -0.64
CA SER A 141 16.26 3.94 -0.04
C SER A 141 17.38 3.69 -1.06
N GLU A 142 17.22 2.67 -1.90
CA GLU A 142 18.16 2.37 -2.98
C GLU A 142 18.18 3.47 -4.04
N ALA A 143 17.02 4.04 -4.39
CA ALA A 143 16.94 5.16 -5.32
C ALA A 143 17.57 6.44 -4.75
N ILE A 144 17.23 6.80 -3.51
CA ILE A 144 17.75 8.00 -2.82
C ILE A 144 19.28 7.96 -2.70
N LYS A 145 19.86 6.78 -2.47
CA LYS A 145 21.33 6.60 -2.41
C LYS A 145 22.03 7.05 -3.70
N ASN A 146 21.37 6.96 -4.85
CA ASN A 146 21.94 7.32 -6.15
C ASN A 146 21.66 8.78 -6.56
N MET A 147 20.92 9.54 -5.74
CA MET A 147 20.63 10.95 -5.99
C MET A 147 21.75 11.85 -5.42
N PRO A 148 22.00 13.03 -6.01
CA PRO A 148 22.87 14.03 -5.39
C PRO A 148 22.30 14.47 -4.05
N LEU A 149 23.16 14.72 -3.05
CA LEU A 149 22.77 15.08 -1.68
C LEU A 149 21.85 14.02 -1.02
N SER A 150 22.16 12.74 -1.18
CA SER A 150 21.34 11.61 -0.70
C SER A 150 20.94 11.68 0.77
N GLN A 151 21.77 12.29 1.62
CA GLN A 151 21.49 12.46 3.05
C GLN A 151 20.26 13.36 3.29
N LEU A 152 20.14 14.47 2.57
CA LEU A 152 19.02 15.40 2.71
C LEU A 152 17.70 14.72 2.29
N TRP A 153 17.70 14.06 1.13
CA TRP A 153 16.52 13.36 0.62
C TRP A 153 16.07 12.21 1.53
N SER A 154 17.02 11.49 2.12
CA SER A 154 16.73 10.43 3.10
C SER A 154 15.97 11.00 4.32
N VAL A 155 16.46 12.10 4.91
CA VAL A 155 15.80 12.73 6.06
C VAL A 155 14.40 13.22 5.70
N LEU A 156 14.24 13.93 4.58
CA LEU A 156 12.93 14.42 4.15
C LEU A 156 11.94 13.27 3.89
N TYR A 157 12.40 12.19 3.26
CA TYR A 157 11.58 11.02 2.96
C TYR A 157 11.11 10.30 4.23
N PHE A 158 12.02 10.02 5.17
CA PHE A 158 11.65 9.34 6.41
C PHE A 158 10.82 10.22 7.35
N ILE A 159 11.05 11.54 7.39
CA ILE A 159 10.16 12.48 8.11
C ILE A 159 8.77 12.48 7.49
N MET A 160 8.67 12.51 6.15
CA MET A 160 7.37 12.41 5.47
C MET A 160 6.64 11.11 5.84
N LEU A 161 7.30 9.96 5.78
CA LEU A 161 6.71 8.68 6.19
C LEU A 161 6.27 8.69 7.66
N LEU A 162 7.09 9.27 8.55
CA LEU A 162 6.76 9.40 9.96
C LEU A 162 5.51 10.26 10.17
N LEU A 163 5.42 11.41 9.51
CA LEU A 163 4.28 12.33 9.62
C LEU A 163 2.99 11.69 9.06
N LEU A 164 3.07 10.96 7.94
CA LEU A 164 1.93 10.22 7.37
C LEU A 164 1.43 9.14 8.35
N GLY A 165 2.35 8.39 8.95
CA GLY A 165 2.02 7.38 9.97
C GLY A 165 1.42 8.00 11.24
N MET A 166 2.03 9.06 11.75
CA MET A 166 1.55 9.77 12.95
C MET A 166 0.16 10.36 12.74
N GLY A 167 -0.10 11.02 11.60
CA GLY A 167 -1.41 11.61 11.29
C GLY A 167 -2.53 10.57 11.31
N SER A 168 -2.29 9.41 10.71
CA SER A 168 -3.26 8.30 10.69
C SER A 168 -3.50 7.72 12.09
N MET A 169 -2.43 7.57 12.88
CA MET A 169 -2.53 7.00 14.23
C MET A 169 -3.26 7.91 15.21
N LEU A 170 -3.17 9.24 15.06
CA LEU A 170 -3.96 10.17 15.88
C LEU A 170 -5.47 9.91 15.71
N GLY A 171 -5.94 9.71 14.48
CA GLY A 171 -7.34 9.37 14.20
C GLY A 171 -7.77 8.06 14.85
N ASN A 172 -6.96 7.00 14.73
CA ASN A 172 -7.27 5.70 15.32
C ASN A 172 -7.28 5.75 16.86
N VAL A 173 -6.34 6.47 17.46
CA VAL A 173 -6.29 6.64 18.91
C VAL A 173 -7.50 7.43 19.41
N THR A 174 -7.91 8.50 18.72
CA THR A 174 -9.14 9.24 19.04
C THR A 174 -10.37 8.34 18.93
N ALA A 175 -10.47 7.51 17.89
CA ALA A 175 -11.58 6.58 17.72
C ALA A 175 -11.75 5.61 18.90
N ILE A 176 -10.64 5.17 19.51
CA ILE A 176 -10.65 4.28 20.66
C ILE A 176 -10.92 5.06 21.96
N ILE A 177 -10.32 6.25 22.11
CA ILE A 177 -10.43 7.03 23.34
C ILE A 177 -11.81 7.67 23.49
N THR A 178 -12.43 8.18 22.42
CA THR A 178 -13.70 8.92 22.51
C THR A 178 -14.83 8.10 23.15
N PRO A 179 -15.09 6.84 22.75
CA PRO A 179 -16.08 5.99 23.44
C PRO A 179 -15.70 5.62 24.88
N LEU A 180 -14.42 5.69 25.23
CA LEU A 180 -13.88 5.34 26.54
C LEU A 180 -13.61 6.57 27.44
N ALA A 181 -13.94 7.77 26.96
CA ALA A 181 -13.56 9.03 27.59
C ALA A 181 -14.16 9.21 28.99
N ASP A 182 -15.31 8.60 29.24
CA ASP A 182 -15.98 8.59 30.55
C ASP A 182 -15.17 7.86 31.63
N ILE A 183 -14.20 7.01 31.23
CA ILE A 183 -13.34 6.24 32.12
C ILE A 183 -11.88 6.68 31.93
N LYS A 184 -11.52 7.84 32.49
CA LYS A 184 -10.18 8.48 32.33
C LYS A 184 -8.97 7.61 32.68
N LEU A 185 -9.13 6.57 33.50
CA LEU A 185 -8.05 5.61 33.82
C LEU A 185 -7.79 4.61 32.67
N LEU A 186 -8.84 4.29 31.90
CA LEU A 186 -8.80 3.27 30.86
C LEU A 186 -7.96 3.71 29.64
N SER A 187 -7.99 5.01 29.27
CA SER A 187 -7.17 5.53 28.17
C SER A 187 -5.66 5.28 28.38
N ARG A 188 -5.15 5.48 29.60
CA ARG A 188 -3.74 5.21 29.94
C ARG A 188 -3.42 3.71 29.87
N LEU A 189 -4.36 2.86 30.29
CA LEU A 189 -4.22 1.40 30.21
C LEU A 189 -4.23 0.90 28.77
N VAL A 190 -5.07 1.46 27.91
CA VAL A 190 -5.11 1.12 26.47
C VAL A 190 -3.78 1.43 25.81
N CYS A 191 -3.20 2.63 26.03
CA CYS A 191 -1.89 2.96 25.47
C CYS A 191 -0.78 2.02 25.96
N LEU A 192 -0.79 1.65 27.24
CA LEU A 192 0.18 0.70 27.80
C LEU A 192 0.00 -0.70 27.20
N LEU A 193 -1.24 -1.15 27.03
CA LEU A 193 -1.55 -2.43 26.39
C LEU A 193 -1.10 -2.46 24.93
N CYS A 194 -1.36 -1.40 24.16
CA CYS A 194 -0.87 -1.27 22.78
C CYS A 194 0.66 -1.29 22.71
N LEU A 195 1.36 -0.65 23.65
CA LEU A 195 2.82 -0.70 23.74
C LEU A 195 3.33 -2.13 24.00
N LEU A 196 2.70 -2.84 24.95
CA LEU A 196 3.06 -4.22 25.27
C LEU A 196 2.83 -5.17 24.10
N LEU A 197 1.71 -5.04 23.39
CA LEU A 197 1.46 -5.80 22.15
C LEU A 197 2.45 -5.42 21.04
N GLY A 198 2.84 -4.15 20.97
CA GLY A 198 3.85 -3.63 20.04
C GLY A 198 5.19 -4.37 20.12
N PHE A 199 5.62 -4.78 21.33
CA PHE A 199 6.85 -5.55 21.50
C PHE A 199 6.84 -6.90 20.76
N GLY A 200 5.66 -7.52 20.58
CA GLY A 200 5.54 -8.74 19.78
C GLY A 200 6.04 -8.57 18.35
N PHE A 201 5.77 -7.40 17.74
CA PHE A 201 6.19 -7.06 16.38
C PHE A 201 7.67 -6.67 16.27
N THR A 202 8.36 -6.43 17.39
CA THR A 202 9.82 -6.17 17.41
C THR A 202 10.67 -7.44 17.51
N SER A 203 10.03 -8.61 17.60
CA SER A 203 10.74 -9.90 17.62
C SER A 203 11.39 -10.22 16.26
N ARG A 204 12.29 -11.22 16.21
CA ARG A 204 12.98 -11.63 14.97
C ARG A 204 12.02 -12.09 13.87
N SER A 205 10.86 -12.63 14.25
CA SER A 205 9.76 -13.01 13.35
C SER A 205 8.68 -11.93 13.23
N GLY A 206 8.90 -10.74 13.78
CA GLY A 206 7.92 -9.67 13.87
C GLY A 206 7.36 -9.22 12.53
N ASN A 207 8.18 -9.23 11.46
CA ASN A 207 7.69 -8.89 10.12
C ASN A 207 6.65 -9.90 9.60
N TYR A 208 6.76 -11.20 9.95
CA TYR A 208 5.75 -12.19 9.57
C TYR A 208 4.43 -11.95 10.31
N TRP A 209 4.51 -11.65 11.61
CA TRP A 209 3.33 -11.25 12.40
C TRP A 209 2.68 -10.01 11.80
N PHE A 210 3.48 -9.00 11.45
CA PHE A 210 3.00 -7.78 10.82
C PHE A 210 2.25 -8.08 9.52
N THR A 211 2.82 -8.89 8.62
CA THR A 211 2.17 -9.27 7.35
C THR A 211 0.84 -10.01 7.58
N ILE A 212 0.79 -10.97 8.50
CA ILE A 212 -0.43 -11.74 8.79
C ILE A 212 -1.55 -10.82 9.30
N PHE A 213 -1.25 -9.94 10.26
CA PHE A 213 -2.24 -9.01 10.78
C PHE A 213 -2.70 -8.00 9.73
N ASN A 214 -1.78 -7.49 8.91
CA ASN A 214 -2.09 -6.51 7.87
C ASN A 214 -2.95 -7.09 6.75
N GLU A 215 -2.67 -8.32 6.29
CA GLU A 215 -3.38 -8.94 5.19
C GLU A 215 -4.74 -9.52 5.60
N TYR A 216 -4.80 -10.18 6.76
CA TYR A 216 -5.99 -10.97 7.13
C TYR A 216 -6.92 -10.29 8.15
N ALA A 217 -6.39 -9.57 9.14
CA ALA A 217 -7.22 -9.08 10.25
C ALA A 217 -8.03 -7.83 9.86
N ALA A 218 -7.43 -6.93 9.07
CA ALA A 218 -8.01 -5.63 8.80
C ALA A 218 -9.13 -5.69 7.74
N THR A 219 -8.90 -6.36 6.62
CA THR A 219 -9.78 -6.27 5.43
C THR A 219 -11.18 -6.84 5.66
N LEU A 220 -11.28 -8.06 6.20
CA LEU A 220 -12.57 -8.71 6.45
C LEU A 220 -13.38 -7.94 7.50
N SER A 221 -12.72 -7.54 8.60
CA SER A 221 -13.35 -6.80 9.68
C SER A 221 -13.92 -5.46 9.20
N LEU A 222 -13.15 -4.74 8.37
CA LEU A 222 -13.54 -3.45 7.82
C LEU A 222 -14.80 -3.55 6.95
N LEU A 223 -14.80 -4.47 5.98
CA LEU A 223 -15.93 -4.67 5.07
C LEU A 223 -17.20 -5.03 5.84
N PHE A 224 -17.07 -5.89 6.86
CA PHE A 224 -18.19 -6.28 7.69
C PHE A 224 -18.75 -5.12 8.53
N ILE A 225 -17.89 -4.33 9.18
CA ILE A 225 -18.31 -3.18 10.00
C ILE A 225 -19.01 -2.13 9.14
N VAL A 226 -18.41 -1.73 8.01
CA VAL A 226 -19.00 -0.71 7.12
C VAL A 226 -20.33 -1.19 6.54
N PHE A 227 -20.45 -2.48 6.22
CA PHE A 227 -21.74 -3.06 5.79
C PHE A 227 -22.81 -2.91 6.86
N LEU A 228 -22.51 -3.25 8.12
CA LEU A 228 -23.44 -3.09 9.23
C LEU A 228 -23.79 -1.63 9.51
N GLU A 229 -22.83 -0.70 9.42
CA GLU A 229 -23.09 0.74 9.58
C GLU A 229 -24.10 1.24 8.55
N VAL A 230 -23.92 0.90 7.28
CA VAL A 230 -24.83 1.33 6.20
C VAL A 230 -26.21 0.72 6.38
N ILE A 231 -26.32 -0.57 6.72
CA ILE A 231 -27.61 -1.22 6.97
C ILE A 231 -28.31 -0.60 8.20
N SER A 232 -27.56 -0.35 9.26
CA SER A 232 -28.07 0.27 10.49
C SER A 232 -28.66 1.64 10.22
N VAL A 233 -27.95 2.53 9.50
CA VAL A 233 -28.44 3.87 9.20
C VAL A 233 -29.59 3.87 8.19
N CYS A 234 -29.45 3.12 7.08
CA CYS A 234 -30.41 3.22 5.98
C CYS A 234 -31.72 2.47 6.24
N TYR A 235 -31.64 1.30 6.88
CA TYR A 235 -32.78 0.37 7.03
C TYR A 235 -33.30 0.26 8.45
N VAL A 236 -32.45 0.30 9.48
CA VAL A 236 -32.89 0.20 10.89
C VAL A 236 -33.31 1.56 11.44
N TYR A 237 -32.45 2.58 11.35
CA TYR A 237 -32.78 3.95 11.73
C TYR A 237 -33.79 4.59 10.77
N GLY A 238 -33.64 4.27 9.49
CA GLY A 238 -34.58 4.61 8.43
C GLY A 238 -34.23 5.90 7.70
N LEU A 239 -34.12 5.82 6.38
CA LEU A 239 -33.69 6.91 5.51
C LEU A 239 -34.54 8.20 5.64
N ARG A 240 -35.85 8.06 5.89
CA ARG A 240 -36.75 9.23 6.05
C ARG A 240 -36.48 10.01 7.33
N ARG A 241 -35.99 9.35 8.38
CA ARG A 241 -35.62 10.00 9.65
C ARG A 241 -34.27 10.68 9.49
N PHE A 242 -33.30 9.97 8.94
CA PHE A 242 -31.98 10.50 8.61
C PHE A 242 -32.04 11.73 7.70
N GLU A 243 -32.93 11.74 6.70
CA GLU A 243 -33.14 12.90 5.82
C GLU A 243 -33.60 14.15 6.58
N ARG A 244 -34.45 13.99 7.60
CA ARG A 244 -34.94 15.12 8.41
C ARG A 244 -33.84 15.66 9.32
N ASP A 245 -33.06 14.77 9.93
CA ASP A 245 -31.92 15.18 10.75
C ASP A 245 -30.90 15.98 9.92
N ILE A 246 -30.65 15.58 8.67
CA ILE A 246 -29.81 16.35 7.74
C ILE A 246 -30.42 17.71 7.39
N GLU A 247 -31.74 17.76 7.14
CA GLU A 247 -32.47 19.01 6.87
C GLU A 247 -32.41 19.97 8.07
N ASP A 248 -32.48 19.44 9.29
CA ASP A 248 -32.36 20.22 10.53
C ASP A 248 -30.93 20.76 10.76
N MET A 249 -29.90 20.04 10.29
CA MET A 249 -28.50 20.46 10.39
C MET A 249 -28.07 21.45 9.29
N LEU A 250 -28.42 21.19 8.02
CA LEU A 250 -27.98 21.97 6.86
C LEU A 250 -28.99 23.01 6.38
N GLY A 251 -30.26 22.91 6.83
CA GLY A 251 -31.36 23.76 6.36
C GLY A 251 -31.92 23.37 5.00
N HIS A 252 -31.44 22.28 4.38
CA HIS A 252 -31.97 21.75 3.13
C HIS A 252 -31.90 20.22 3.10
N ARG A 253 -32.77 19.61 2.29
CA ARG A 253 -32.76 18.16 2.10
C ARG A 253 -31.59 17.71 1.23
N PRO A 254 -31.05 16.49 1.46
CA PRO A 254 -30.05 15.89 0.59
C PRO A 254 -30.64 15.64 -0.80
N ASN A 255 -29.81 15.84 -1.83
CA ASN A 255 -30.17 15.62 -3.22
C ASN A 255 -30.55 14.15 -3.50
N TRP A 256 -31.32 13.91 -4.57
CA TRP A 256 -31.78 12.56 -4.96
C TRP A 256 -30.64 11.57 -5.18
N TYR A 257 -29.48 12.05 -5.64
CA TYR A 257 -28.26 11.26 -5.80
C TYR A 257 -27.87 10.55 -4.50
N TRP A 258 -27.78 11.27 -3.37
CA TRP A 258 -27.44 10.69 -2.08
C TRP A 258 -28.45 9.65 -1.63
N LYS A 259 -29.73 9.90 -1.89
CA LYS A 259 -30.82 8.96 -1.55
C LYS A 259 -30.67 7.63 -2.28
N VAL A 260 -30.42 7.67 -3.59
CA VAL A 260 -30.20 6.46 -4.40
C VAL A 260 -28.92 5.73 -3.97
N MET A 261 -27.86 6.49 -3.68
CA MET A 261 -26.59 5.92 -3.22
C MET A 261 -26.75 5.18 -1.89
N TRP A 262 -27.40 5.78 -0.89
CA TRP A 262 -27.61 5.17 0.41
C TRP A 262 -28.64 4.04 0.40
N ALA A 263 -29.76 4.21 -0.32
CA ALA A 263 -30.83 3.22 -0.33
C ALA A 263 -30.44 1.94 -1.09
N VAL A 264 -29.76 2.07 -2.24
CA VAL A 264 -29.60 0.95 -3.18
C VAL A 264 -28.13 0.65 -3.49
N VAL A 265 -27.38 1.67 -3.95
CA VAL A 265 -26.05 1.42 -4.54
C VAL A 265 -25.04 0.94 -3.50
N SER A 266 -24.88 1.67 -2.39
CA SER A 266 -23.90 1.34 -1.34
C SER A 266 -24.19 -0.01 -0.67
N PRO A 267 -25.43 -0.32 -0.23
CA PRO A 267 -25.73 -1.64 0.36
C PRO A 267 -25.45 -2.79 -0.60
N LEU A 268 -25.84 -2.66 -1.87
CA LEU A 268 -25.62 -3.70 -2.88
C LEU A 268 -24.13 -3.90 -3.16
N LEU A 269 -23.38 -2.81 -3.34
CA LEU A 269 -21.94 -2.84 -3.59
C LEU A 269 -21.20 -3.47 -2.41
N LEU A 270 -21.50 -3.06 -1.18
CA LEU A 270 -20.89 -3.61 0.04
C LEU A 270 -21.21 -5.10 0.21
N PHE A 271 -22.48 -5.49 0.02
CA PHE A 271 -22.89 -6.89 0.09
C PHE A 271 -22.16 -7.75 -0.96
N SER A 272 -22.10 -7.26 -2.20
CA SER A 272 -21.37 -7.92 -3.29
C SER A 272 -19.90 -8.10 -2.95
N LEU A 273 -19.22 -7.05 -2.48
CA LEU A 273 -17.81 -7.13 -2.09
C LEU A 273 -17.57 -8.12 -0.95
N PHE A 274 -18.44 -8.10 0.06
CA PHE A 274 -18.36 -9.03 1.19
C PHE A 274 -18.49 -10.48 0.72
N ILE A 275 -19.49 -10.80 -0.10
CA ILE A 275 -19.68 -12.15 -0.64
C ILE A 275 -18.49 -12.58 -1.51
N PHE A 276 -18.02 -11.73 -2.42
CA PHE A 276 -16.85 -12.06 -3.24
C PHE A 276 -15.58 -12.26 -2.43
N TYR A 277 -15.36 -11.47 -1.38
CA TYR A 277 -14.23 -11.66 -0.47
C TYR A 277 -14.30 -13.03 0.21
N ILE A 278 -15.48 -13.43 0.71
CA ILE A 278 -15.69 -14.74 1.32
C ILE A 278 -15.47 -15.88 0.31
N ILE A 279 -15.97 -15.75 -0.91
CA ILE A 279 -15.75 -16.75 -1.97
C ILE A 279 -14.26 -16.91 -2.26
N ASN A 280 -13.54 -15.80 -2.46
CA ASN A 280 -12.10 -15.82 -2.70
C ASN A 280 -11.33 -16.38 -1.50
N TYR A 281 -11.77 -16.10 -0.28
CA TYR A 281 -11.17 -16.66 0.92
C TYR A 281 -11.34 -18.19 0.98
N ILE A 282 -12.53 -18.70 0.63
CA ILE A 282 -12.80 -20.15 0.61
C ILE A 282 -12.06 -20.83 -0.55
N GLN A 283 -12.02 -20.21 -1.74
CA GLN A 283 -11.37 -20.75 -2.93
C GLN A 283 -9.84 -20.63 -2.89
N GLY A 284 -9.31 -19.65 -2.17
CA GLY A 284 -7.87 -19.39 -2.03
C GLY A 284 -7.09 -20.47 -1.29
N GLY A 285 -7.77 -21.48 -0.75
CA GLY A 285 -7.16 -22.59 -0.02
C GLY A 285 -6.72 -22.19 1.39
N THR A 286 -5.84 -23.00 1.98
CA THR A 286 -5.26 -22.68 3.29
C THR A 286 -4.47 -21.38 3.18
N PRO A 287 -4.71 -20.36 4.03
CA PRO A 287 -3.96 -19.11 4.00
C PRO A 287 -2.47 -19.41 4.19
N THR A 288 -1.73 -19.31 3.10
CA THR A 288 -0.28 -19.49 3.08
C THR A 288 0.37 -18.15 3.38
N TYR A 289 1.42 -18.16 4.19
CA TYR A 289 2.21 -16.95 4.46
C TYR A 289 3.60 -17.14 3.86
N GLN A 290 4.19 -16.04 3.38
CA GLN A 290 5.54 -16.07 2.86
C GLN A 290 6.51 -16.27 4.01
N ALA A 291 7.16 -17.44 4.07
CA ALA A 291 8.26 -17.71 4.98
C ALA A 291 9.58 -17.70 4.18
N TRP A 292 10.58 -17.04 4.72
CA TRP A 292 11.91 -17.05 4.10
C TRP A 292 12.55 -18.43 4.25
N ASP A 293 12.81 -19.08 3.12
CA ASP A 293 13.56 -20.34 3.02
C ASP A 293 14.95 -20.02 2.44
N LYS A 294 16.00 -20.43 3.16
CA LYS A 294 17.41 -20.16 2.81
C LYS A 294 17.80 -20.81 1.48
N ASP A 295 17.18 -21.94 1.13
CA ASP A 295 17.56 -22.75 -0.02
C ASP A 295 16.77 -22.39 -1.29
N LEU A 296 15.58 -21.77 -1.15
CA LEU A 296 14.72 -21.34 -2.26
C LEU A 296 14.60 -19.82 -2.42
N HIS A 297 15.24 -19.04 -1.56
CA HIS A 297 15.16 -17.57 -1.47
C HIS A 297 13.76 -16.99 -1.15
N LEU A 298 12.64 -17.70 -1.34
CA LEU A 298 11.27 -17.43 -0.83
C LEU A 298 10.40 -18.71 -0.98
N LYS A 299 9.54 -19.02 0.01
CA LYS A 299 8.49 -20.06 -0.10
C LYS A 299 7.15 -19.49 0.38
N CYS A 300 6.08 -19.68 -0.39
CA CYS A 300 4.73 -19.71 0.18
C CYS A 300 4.56 -21.09 0.84
N ILE A 301 4.27 -21.14 2.13
CA ILE A 301 3.93 -22.38 2.85
C ILE A 301 2.43 -22.41 3.08
#